data_AF-A0A7C2U538-F1
#
_entry.id   AF-A0A7C2U538-F1
#
_cell.length_a   1.000
_cell.length_b   1.000
_cell.length_c   1.000
_cell.angle_alpha   90.00
_cell.angle_beta   90.00
_cell.angle_gamma   90.00
#
_symmetry.space_group_name_H-M   'P 1'
#
loop_
_entity.id
_entity.type
_entity.pdbx_description
1 polymer ?
#
loop_
_entity_poly.entity_id
_entity_poly.type
_entity_poly.pdbx_seq_one_letter_code
_entity_poly.pdbx_strand_id
1 'polypeptide(L)'
;MRRAMQRQAIERAREEATIAVAPLGCLQVAFYRSGWARVECCRLGVLLGPQESWHLLQLVAPCLERERYREVKTAIARALDPGNVSHWAALKELS
;
A
#
# COMPACT_ATOMS: atom_id res chain seq x y z
N MET A 1 1.31 -22.33 4.26
CA MET A 1 1.39 -21.18 5.20
C MET A 1 1.43 -19.82 4.50
N ARG A 2 2.34 -19.53 3.56
CA ARG A 2 2.44 -18.22 2.85
C ARG A 2 1.11 -17.64 2.34
N ARG A 3 0.27 -18.43 1.65
CA ARG A 3 -1.02 -17.97 1.09
C ARG A 3 -2.07 -17.61 2.16
N ALA A 4 -2.01 -18.19 3.35
CA ALA A 4 -2.99 -17.93 4.41
C ALA A 4 -2.70 -16.60 5.14
N MET A 5 -1.42 -16.31 5.40
CA MET A 5 -1.03 -15.03 6.01
C MET A 5 -1.14 -13.85 5.04
N GLN A 6 -0.80 -14.06 3.76
CA GLN A 6 -1.03 -13.05 2.73
C GLN A 6 -2.53 -12.70 2.64
N ARG A 7 -3.43 -13.69 2.75
CA ARG A 7 -4.87 -13.47 2.84
C ARG A 7 -5.28 -12.63 4.05
N GLN A 8 -4.70 -12.89 5.22
CA GLN A 8 -5.05 -12.18 6.45
C GLN A 8 -4.56 -10.72 6.45
N ALA A 9 -3.38 -10.46 5.88
CA ALA A 9 -2.89 -9.11 5.62
C ALA A 9 -3.77 -8.37 4.59
N ILE A 10 -4.23 -9.10 3.55
CA ILE A 10 -5.16 -8.57 2.55
C ILE A 10 -6.54 -8.25 3.13
N GLU A 11 -7.06 -9.08 4.03
CA GLU A 11 -8.33 -8.83 4.73
C GLU A 11 -8.23 -7.61 5.65
N ARG A 12 -7.13 -7.49 6.43
CA ARG A 12 -6.89 -6.30 7.25
C ARG A 12 -6.73 -5.02 6.43
N ALA A 13 -5.99 -5.08 5.32
CA ALA A 13 -5.83 -3.93 4.43
C ALA A 13 -7.15 -3.56 3.71
N ARG A 14 -8.05 -4.53 3.49
CA ARG A 14 -9.39 -4.28 2.93
C ARG A 14 -10.33 -3.56 3.90
N GLU A 15 -10.16 -3.78 5.20
CA GLU A 15 -10.89 -3.07 6.26
C GLU A 15 -10.22 -1.73 6.62
N GLU A 16 -9.02 -1.48 6.10
CA GLU A 16 -8.24 -0.29 6.39
C GLU A 16 -8.73 0.91 5.58
N ALA A 17 -8.76 2.08 6.24
CA ALA A 17 -9.18 3.31 5.60
C ALA A 17 -8.24 3.69 4.44
N THR A 18 -8.80 3.72 3.22
CA THR A 18 -8.14 4.29 2.04
C THR A 18 -7.87 5.77 2.27
N ILE A 19 -6.61 6.19 2.07
CA ILE A 19 -6.19 7.60 2.23
C ILE A 19 -6.10 8.33 0.89
N ALA A 20 -5.89 7.61 -0.20
CA ALA A 20 -5.88 8.19 -1.54
C ALA A 20 -6.20 7.11 -2.59
N VAL A 21 -6.84 7.53 -3.69
CA VAL A 21 -7.02 6.71 -4.90
C VAL A 21 -6.52 7.52 -6.08
N ALA A 22 -5.77 6.89 -6.98
CA ALA A 22 -5.29 7.51 -8.21
C ALA A 22 -5.47 6.57 -9.41
N PRO A 23 -5.71 7.11 -10.62
CA PRO A 23 -5.77 6.33 -11.84
C PRO A 23 -4.39 5.81 -12.26
N LEU A 24 -4.36 4.61 -12.84
CA LEU A 24 -3.18 4.01 -13.49
C LEU A 24 -3.64 3.31 -14.78
N GLY A 25 -3.77 4.09 -15.86
CA GLY A 25 -4.34 3.58 -17.12
C GLY A 25 -5.80 3.16 -16.94
N CYS A 26 -6.12 1.90 -17.26
CA CYS A 26 -7.44 1.30 -17.01
C CYS A 26 -7.62 0.74 -15.58
N LEU A 27 -6.60 0.87 -14.74
CA LEU A 27 -6.58 0.42 -13.36
C LEU A 27 -6.68 1.62 -12.40
N GLN A 28 -6.90 1.31 -11.13
CA GLN A 28 -6.80 2.27 -10.04
C GLN A 28 -5.79 1.76 -9.01
N VAL A 29 -5.14 2.71 -8.34
CA VAL A 29 -4.27 2.44 -7.20
C VAL A 29 -4.90 3.08 -5.97
N ALA A 30 -5.30 2.26 -5.01
CA ALA A 30 -5.72 2.70 -3.69
C ALA A 30 -4.55 2.59 -2.71
N PHE A 31 -4.28 3.64 -1.95
CA PHE A 31 -3.27 3.66 -0.89
C PHE A 31 -3.93 3.66 0.49
N TYR A 32 -3.32 2.94 1.43
CA TYR A 32 -3.84 2.74 2.78
C TYR A 32 -2.92 3.37 3.84
N ARG A 33 -3.47 3.57 5.05
CA ARG A 33 -2.70 4.14 6.19
C ARG A 33 -1.49 3.30 6.59
N SER A 34 -1.53 1.99 6.40
CA SER A 34 -0.42 1.06 6.62
C SER A 34 0.74 1.25 5.66
N GLY A 35 0.62 2.10 4.65
CA GLY A 35 1.63 2.27 3.60
C GLY A 35 1.56 1.20 2.50
N TRP A 36 0.56 0.33 2.53
CA TRP A 36 0.28 -0.61 1.44
C TRP A 36 -0.52 0.06 0.33
N ALA A 37 -0.52 -0.59 -0.83
CA ALA A 37 -1.29 -0.18 -1.99
C ALA A 37 -2.01 -1.37 -2.61
N ARG A 38 -3.19 -1.12 -3.17
CA ARG A 38 -3.92 -2.08 -3.97
C ARG A 38 -4.04 -1.55 -5.39
N VAL A 39 -3.57 -2.32 -6.34
CA VAL A 39 -3.81 -2.08 -7.77
C VAL A 39 -5.01 -2.93 -8.17
N GLU A 40 -6.04 -2.32 -8.73
CA GLU A 40 -7.26 -3.06 -9.08
C GLU A 40 -7.96 -2.60 -10.36
N CYS A 41 -8.63 -3.57 -10.99
CA CYS A 41 -9.65 -3.35 -12.01
C CYS A 41 -10.97 -3.92 -11.48
N CYS A 42 -11.93 -3.05 -11.19
CA CYS A 42 -13.26 -3.42 -10.69
C CYS A 42 -13.25 -4.16 -9.33
N ARG A 43 -13.19 -5.50 -9.33
CA ARG A 43 -13.29 -6.36 -8.12
C ARG A 43 -12.05 -7.21 -7.85
N LEU A 44 -11.17 -7.36 -8.85
CA LEU A 44 -9.92 -8.10 -8.72
C LEU A 44 -8.78 -7.10 -8.58
N GLY A 45 -8.01 -7.26 -7.50
CA GLY A 45 -6.87 -6.41 -7.23
C GLY A 45 -5.76 -7.16 -6.52
N VAL A 46 -4.54 -6.70 -6.74
CA VAL A 46 -3.33 -7.19 -6.08
C VAL A 46 -2.97 -6.18 -5.01
N LEU A 47 -2.83 -6.68 -3.78
CA LEU A 47 -2.28 -5.90 -2.69
C LEU A 47 -0.76 -6.01 -2.70
N LEU A 48 -0.10 -4.87 -2.54
CA LEU A 48 1.34 -4.69 -2.70
C LEU A 48 1.89 -4.04 -1.43
N GLY A 49 3.08 -4.50 -1.03
CA GLY A 49 3.72 -4.06 0.20
C GLY A 49 4.23 -2.62 0.09
N PRO A 50 4.75 -2.06 1.20
CA PRO A 50 5.24 -0.68 1.23
C PRO A 50 6.36 -0.37 0.21
N GLN A 51 7.22 -1.34 -0.09
CA GLN A 51 8.28 -1.19 -1.11
C GLN A 51 7.68 -0.96 -2.50
N GLU A 52 6.77 -1.83 -2.94
CA GLU A 52 6.09 -1.71 -4.22
C GLU A 52 5.16 -0.49 -4.26
N SER A 53 4.54 -0.16 -3.14
CA SER A 53 3.67 1.02 -2.98
C SER A 53 4.42 2.32 -3.24
N TRP A 54 5.71 2.39 -2.89
CA TRP A 54 6.55 3.55 -3.21
C TRP A 54 6.69 3.76 -4.71
N HIS A 55 6.91 2.69 -5.46
CA HIS A 55 7.01 2.77 -6.93
C HIS A 55 5.68 3.18 -7.56
N LEU A 56 4.56 2.66 -7.06
CA LEU A 56 3.24 3.06 -7.53
C LEU A 56 2.96 4.54 -7.26
N LEU A 57 3.33 5.04 -6.08
CA LEU A 57 3.18 6.46 -5.76
C LEU A 57 3.93 7.34 -6.76
N GLN A 58 5.14 6.95 -7.19
CA GLN A 58 5.89 7.71 -8.20
C GLN A 58 5.18 7.77 -9.55
N LEU A 59 4.50 6.69 -9.95
CA LEU A 59 3.78 6.63 -11.23
C LEU A 59 2.51 7.48 -11.22
N VAL A 60 1.78 7.51 -10.09
CA VAL A 60 0.48 8.17 -9.98
C VAL A 60 0.52 9.52 -9.25
N ALA A 61 1.70 9.96 -8.81
CA ALA A 61 1.90 11.24 -8.13
C ALA A 61 1.29 12.45 -8.87
N PRO A 62 1.37 12.57 -10.22
CA PRO A 62 0.75 13.68 -10.94
C PRO A 62 -0.77 13.72 -10.84
N CYS A 63 -1.40 12.59 -10.50
CA CYS A 63 -2.85 12.46 -10.38
C CYS A 63 -3.37 12.69 -8.95
N LEU A 64 -2.47 12.94 -8.00
CA LEU A 64 -2.82 13.17 -6.60
C LEU A 64 -2.74 14.65 -6.24
N GLU A 65 -3.68 15.10 -5.42
CA GLU A 65 -3.56 16.38 -4.73
C GLU A 65 -2.33 16.39 -3.84
N ARG A 66 -1.74 17.58 -3.64
CA ARG A 66 -0.48 17.74 -2.91
C ARG A 66 -0.57 17.22 -1.47
N GLU A 67 -1.70 17.42 -0.82
CA GLU A 67 -2.00 16.95 0.54
C GLU A 67 -2.04 15.42 0.57
N ARG A 68 -2.73 14.80 -0.39
CA ARG A 68 -2.86 13.34 -0.49
C ARG A 68 -1.54 12.68 -0.82
N TYR A 69 -0.77 13.24 -1.76
CA TYR A 69 0.58 12.77 -2.05
C TYR A 69 1.47 12.77 -0.80
N ARG A 70 1.43 13.85 -0.01
CA ARG A 70 2.19 13.94 1.25
C ARG A 70 1.75 12.88 2.26
N GLU A 71 0.46 12.70 2.44
CA GLU A 71 -0.10 11.70 3.36
C GLU A 71 0.34 10.29 2.99
N VAL A 72 0.21 9.92 1.71
CA VAL A 72 0.64 8.61 1.18
C VAL A 72 2.15 8.42 1.34
N LYS A 73 2.94 9.42 0.95
CA LYS A 73 4.41 9.37 1.10
C LYS A 73 4.82 9.13 2.56
N THR A 74 4.17 9.81 3.51
CA THR A 74 4.44 9.63 4.94
C THR A 74 4.01 8.24 5.43
N ALA A 75 2.86 7.73 4.99
CA ALA A 75 2.40 6.39 5.34
C ALA A 75 3.41 5.32 4.88
N ILE A 76 3.84 5.39 3.63
CA ILE A 76 4.84 4.45 3.08
C ILE A 76 6.18 4.59 3.80
N ALA A 77 6.66 5.82 4.04
CA ALA A 77 7.93 6.04 4.73
C ALA A 77 7.93 5.46 6.16
N ARG A 78 6.83 5.63 6.91
CA ARG A 78 6.68 5.01 8.24
C ARG A 78 6.66 3.49 8.15
N ALA A 79 6.02 2.95 7.12
CA ALA A 79 5.92 1.52 6.90
C ALA A 79 7.24 0.90 6.42
N LEU A 80 8.20 1.70 5.96
CA LEU A 80 9.55 1.30 5.56
C LEU A 80 10.62 1.62 6.60
N ASP A 81 10.27 2.37 7.65
CA ASP A 81 11.23 2.78 8.69
C ASP A 81 11.73 1.56 9.46
N PRO A 82 13.05 1.28 9.48
CA PRO A 82 13.63 0.23 10.29
C PRO A 82 13.46 0.47 11.81
N GLY A 83 13.15 1.68 12.25
CA GLY A 83 12.75 1.96 13.64
C GLY A 83 11.33 1.48 13.97
N ASN A 84 10.53 1.16 12.96
CA ASN A 84 9.15 0.72 13.12
C ASN A 84 9.10 -0.80 13.33
N VAL A 85 8.81 -1.22 14.57
CA VAL A 85 8.70 -2.63 14.98
C VAL A 85 7.74 -3.43 14.09
N SER A 86 6.70 -2.78 13.53
CA SER A 86 5.76 -3.43 12.60
C SER A 86 6.36 -3.74 11.22
N HIS A 87 7.32 -2.94 10.74
CA HIS A 87 8.00 -3.18 9.47
C HIS A 87 8.95 -4.38 9.55
N TRP A 88 9.73 -4.47 10.63
CA TRP A 88 10.62 -5.62 10.85
C TRP A 88 9.87 -6.91 11.16
N ALA A 89 8.74 -6.85 11.86
CA ALA A 89 7.85 -7.99 12.03
C ALA A 89 7.34 -8.47 10.67
N ALA A 90 6.83 -7.56 9.82
CA ALA A 90 6.38 -7.89 8.47
C ALA A 90 7.50 -8.43 7.55
N LEU A 91 8.73 -7.91 7.66
CA LEU A 91 9.88 -8.39 6.87
C LEU A 91 10.39 -9.75 7.32
N LYS A 92 10.50 -10.00 8.64
CA LYS A 92 10.89 -11.32 9.17
C LYS A 92 9.88 -12.41 8.86
N GLU A 93 8.61 -12.03 8.66
CA GLU A 93 7.54 -12.96 8.29
C GLU A 93 7.55 -13.34 6.80
N LEU A 94 8.34 -12.65 5.98
CA LEU A 94 8.47 -12.90 4.53
C LEU A 94 9.72 -13.72 4.14
N SER A 95 10.78 -13.70 4.96
CA SER A 95 11.99 -14.52 4.80
C SER A 95 11.77 -15.96 5.25
#